data_AF-A0A354Q7H1-F1
#
_entry.id   AF-A0A354Q7H1-F1
#
_cell.length_a   1.000
_cell.length_b   1.000
_cell.length_c   1.000
_cell.angle_alpha   90.00
_cell.angle_beta   90.00
_cell.angle_gamma   90.00
#
_symmetry.space_group_name_H-M   'P 1'
#
loop_
_entity.id
_entity.type
_entity.pdbx_description
1 polymer ?
#
loop_
_entity_poly.entity_id
_entity_poly.type
_entity_poly.pdbx_seq_one_letter_code
_entity_poly.pdbx_strand_id
1 'polypeptide(L)'
;VNEIVVRGATRLIAVELSINGKHIRRVRGDGVIVGTATGSTAYLLAAGSPIVIPELRCMIIAGLNEYDFRSRHLVVTGESKIRLVISEQTHEKEIYLSADGKEKVPLKIGDEVFIQESARQAKLVFMEKNYFFHNLSSRLSWFHSGEK
;
A
#
# COMPACT_ATOMS: atom_id res chain seq x y z
N VAL A 1 3.46 8.84 -4.58
CA VAL A 1 2.10 9.38 -4.80
C VAL A 1 1.06 8.30 -4.52
N ASN A 2 1.19 7.14 -5.15
CA ASN A 2 0.29 6.02 -5.01
C ASN A 2 0.69 5.14 -3.82
N GLU A 3 1.82 4.43 -3.90
CA GLU A 3 2.24 3.48 -2.87
C GLU A 3 3.74 3.38 -2.68
N ILE A 4 4.12 2.86 -1.51
CA ILE A 4 5.42 2.32 -1.17
C ILE A 4 5.24 0.82 -0.95
N VAL A 5 6.13 0.02 -1.52
CA VAL A 5 6.14 -1.44 -1.40
C VAL A 5 7.48 -1.87 -0.83
N VAL A 6 7.47 -2.62 0.27
CA VAL A 6 8.62 -3.36 0.80
C VAL A 6 8.42 -4.82 0.46
N ARG A 7 9.31 -5.44 -0.33
CA ARG A 7 9.10 -6.79 -0.86
C ARG A 7 10.41 -7.56 -0.98
N GLY A 8 10.32 -8.89 -0.79
CA GLY A 8 11.38 -9.85 -1.13
C GLY A 8 11.32 -10.27 -2.60
N ALA A 9 12.47 -10.61 -3.19
CA ALA A 9 12.52 -11.01 -4.60
C ALA A 9 11.94 -12.40 -4.87
N THR A 10 12.26 -13.39 -4.03
CA THR A 10 11.97 -14.81 -4.30
C THR A 10 11.35 -15.55 -3.12
N ARG A 11 11.63 -15.12 -1.89
CA ARG A 11 11.18 -15.74 -0.64
C ARG A 11 10.35 -14.80 0.19
N LEU A 12 9.55 -15.39 1.07
CA LEU A 12 8.78 -14.64 2.06
C LEU A 12 9.72 -13.85 2.98
N ILE A 13 9.31 -12.63 3.30
CA ILE A 13 9.95 -11.76 4.28
C ILE A 13 9.06 -11.62 5.51
N ALA A 14 9.68 -11.34 6.65
CA ALA A 14 9.00 -11.02 7.90
C ALA A 14 9.21 -9.53 8.21
N VAL A 15 8.11 -8.78 8.33
CA VAL A 15 8.14 -7.33 8.56
C VAL A 15 7.33 -6.98 9.80
N GLU A 16 7.96 -6.35 10.79
CA GLU A 16 7.25 -5.83 11.96
C GLU A 16 6.53 -4.53 11.59
N LEU A 17 5.21 -4.50 11.78
CA LEU A 17 4.39 -3.31 11.55
C LEU A 17 4.08 -2.63 12.89
N SER A 18 4.40 -1.35 12.98
CA SER A 18 3.96 -0.47 14.06
C SER A 18 3.28 0.78 13.50
N ILE A 19 2.25 1.25 14.19
CA ILE A 19 1.51 2.47 13.83
C ILE A 19 1.45 3.36 15.06
N ASN A 20 1.88 4.62 14.91
CA ASN A 20 1.94 5.60 16.01
C ASN A 20 2.71 5.08 17.23
N GLY A 21 3.81 4.35 16.99
CA GLY A 21 4.64 3.76 18.04
C GLY A 21 4.08 2.48 18.67
N LYS A 22 2.86 2.07 18.34
CA LYS A 22 2.26 0.82 18.84
C LYS A 22 2.55 -0.32 17.87
N HIS A 23 3.13 -1.41 18.37
CA HIS A 23 3.26 -2.65 17.61
C HIS A 23 1.87 -3.21 17.28
N ILE A 24 1.62 -3.51 16.02
CA ILE A 24 0.33 -4.01 15.53
C ILE A 24 0.40 -5.50 15.27
N ARG A 25 1.29 -5.92 14.38
CA ARG A 25 1.52 -7.33 14.01
C ARG A 25 2.79 -7.48 13.21
N ARG A 26 3.24 -8.73 13.05
CA ARG A 26 4.27 -9.12 12.08
C ARG A 26 3.60 -9.61 10.80
N VAL A 27 3.97 -9.03 9.67
CA VAL A 27 3.56 -9.50 8.35
C VAL A 27 4.56 -10.54 7.86
N ARG A 28 4.08 -11.73 7.47
CA ARG A 28 4.90 -12.78 6.85
C ARG A 28 4.33 -13.09 5.47
N GLY A 29 4.98 -12.63 4.42
CA GLY A 29 4.43 -12.69 3.06
C GLY A 29 5.49 -12.33 2.03
N ASP A 30 5.06 -12.08 0.79
CA ASP A 30 5.93 -11.49 -0.24
C ASP A 30 6.41 -10.09 0.17
N GLY A 31 5.62 -9.38 0.98
CA GLY A 31 5.94 -8.02 1.38
C GLY A 31 4.82 -7.29 2.09
N VAL A 32 5.02 -5.98 2.26
CA VAL A 32 4.03 -5.02 2.79
C VAL A 32 3.92 -3.87 1.80
N ILE A 33 2.69 -3.47 1.50
CA ILE A 33 2.37 -2.29 0.70
C ILE A 33 1.66 -1.27 1.59
N VAL A 34 2.08 -0.02 1.46
CA VAL A 34 1.45 1.13 2.10
C VAL A 34 1.18 2.17 1.04
N GLY A 35 -0.07 2.53 0.82
CA GLY A 35 -0.43 3.52 -0.20
C GLY A 35 -1.47 4.53 0.26
N THR A 36 -1.66 5.54 -0.57
CA THR A 36 -2.62 6.62 -0.39
C THR A 36 -4.00 6.22 -0.91
N ALA A 37 -5.02 7.05 -0.65
CA ALA A 37 -6.33 6.88 -1.27
C ALA A 37 -6.27 6.83 -2.81
N THR A 38 -5.46 7.70 -3.43
CA THR A 38 -5.22 7.67 -4.89
C THR A 38 -4.56 6.37 -5.34
N GLY A 39 -3.66 5.79 -4.53
CA GLY A 39 -3.03 4.50 -4.81
C GLY A 39 -3.96 3.29 -4.62
N SER A 40 -5.15 3.46 -4.05
CA SER A 40 -6.09 2.35 -3.80
C SER A 40 -6.53 1.63 -5.08
N THR A 41 -6.49 2.30 -6.23
CA THR A 41 -6.82 1.74 -7.55
C THR A 41 -5.60 1.21 -8.31
N ALA A 42 -4.40 1.26 -7.72
CA ALA A 42 -3.14 0.81 -8.31
C ALA A 42 -2.76 -0.57 -7.76
N TYR A 43 -1.53 -0.78 -7.28
CA TYR A 43 -1.11 -2.10 -6.81
C TYR A 43 -1.90 -2.57 -5.58
N LEU A 44 -2.39 -1.64 -4.75
CA LEU A 44 -3.31 -1.93 -3.64
C LEU A 44 -4.58 -2.64 -4.10
N LEU A 45 -5.15 -2.26 -5.25
CA LEU A 45 -6.34 -2.90 -5.82
C LEU A 45 -6.06 -4.38 -6.13
N ALA A 46 -4.94 -4.64 -6.79
CA ALA A 46 -4.52 -6.01 -7.12
C ALA A 46 -4.18 -6.84 -5.87
N ALA A 47 -3.75 -6.18 -4.79
CA ALA A 47 -3.53 -6.81 -3.49
C ALA A 47 -4.84 -7.08 -2.70
N GLY A 48 -6.01 -6.76 -3.26
CA GLY A 48 -7.32 -6.99 -2.63
C GLY A 48 -7.77 -5.89 -1.66
N SER A 49 -7.10 -4.72 -1.67
CA SER A 49 -7.49 -3.59 -0.82
C SER A 49 -8.76 -2.91 -1.32
N PRO A 50 -9.54 -2.26 -0.44
CA PRO A 50 -10.72 -1.51 -0.86
C PRO A 50 -10.32 -0.31 -1.73
N ILE A 51 -11.18 0.03 -2.68
CA ILE A 51 -11.09 1.29 -3.43
C ILE A 51 -11.52 2.42 -2.51
N VAL A 52 -10.71 3.48 -2.47
CA VAL A 52 -10.94 4.66 -1.64
C VAL A 52 -10.99 5.90 -2.52
N ILE A 53 -11.98 6.76 -2.28
CA ILE A 53 -12.11 8.02 -3.01
C ILE A 53 -10.89 8.92 -2.73
N PRO A 54 -10.29 9.58 -3.74
CA PRO A 54 -9.06 10.35 -3.56
C PRO A 54 -9.17 11.51 -2.57
N GLU A 55 -10.38 12.01 -2.32
CA GLU A 55 -10.66 13.08 -1.36
C GLU A 55 -10.48 12.63 0.10
N LEU A 56 -10.53 11.32 0.37
CA LEU A 56 -10.33 10.81 1.72
C LEU A 56 -8.83 10.80 2.07
N ARG A 57 -8.44 11.58 3.07
CA ARG A 57 -7.06 11.61 3.56
C ARG A 57 -6.77 10.42 4.48
N CYS A 58 -6.36 9.32 3.87
CA CYS A 58 -5.99 8.10 4.56
C CYS A 58 -4.79 7.41 3.92
N MET A 59 -4.21 6.47 4.66
CA MET A 59 -3.27 5.48 4.16
C MET A 59 -3.84 4.07 4.32
N ILE A 60 -3.54 3.21 3.36
CA ILE A 60 -3.96 1.81 3.32
C ILE A 60 -2.72 0.95 3.49
N ILE A 61 -2.75 0.02 4.43
CA ILE A 61 -1.66 -0.91 4.74
C ILE A 61 -2.15 -2.33 4.45
N ALA A 62 -1.43 -3.05 3.59
CA ALA A 62 -1.75 -4.42 3.24
C ALA A 62 -0.49 -5.30 3.25
N GLY A 63 -0.64 -6.55 3.70
CA GLY A 63 0.35 -7.59 3.45
C GLY A 63 0.16 -8.15 2.04
N LEU A 64 1.26 -8.42 1.34
CA LEU A 64 1.24 -9.09 0.03
C LEU A 64 1.38 -10.59 0.24
N ASN A 65 0.39 -11.37 -0.23
CA ASN A 65 0.37 -12.83 -0.13
C ASN A 65 0.73 -13.34 1.27
N GLU A 66 0.07 -12.78 2.28
CA GLU A 66 0.42 -13.03 3.68
C GLU A 66 0.03 -14.44 4.14
N TYR A 67 0.98 -15.12 4.78
CA TYR A 67 0.82 -16.44 5.38
C TYR A 67 0.21 -16.35 6.80
N ASP A 68 -0.94 -15.67 6.92
CA ASP A 68 -1.79 -15.62 8.13
C ASP A 68 -3.26 -15.38 7.74
N PHE A 69 -4.16 -16.28 8.10
CA PHE A 69 -5.62 -16.18 7.83
C PHE A 69 -6.30 -15.01 8.55
N ARG A 70 -5.67 -14.47 9.59
CA ARG A 70 -6.15 -13.29 10.34
C ARG A 70 -5.67 -11.99 9.70
N SER A 71 -4.92 -12.05 8.61
CA SER A 71 -4.47 -10.87 7.87
C SER A 71 -5.68 -10.01 7.46
N ARG A 72 -5.61 -8.73 7.79
CA ARG A 72 -6.59 -7.72 7.37
C ARG A 72 -5.83 -6.49 6.92
N HIS A 73 -6.33 -5.88 5.84
CA HIS A 73 -5.90 -4.55 5.43
C HIS A 73 -6.33 -3.53 6.48
N LEU A 74 -5.49 -2.52 6.70
CA LEU A 74 -5.78 -1.44 7.65
C LEU A 74 -5.90 -0.14 6.87
N VAL A 75 -6.97 0.61 7.13
CA VAL A 75 -7.11 1.99 6.67
C VAL A 75 -6.90 2.88 7.89
N VAL A 76 -5.94 3.79 7.80
CA VAL A 76 -5.56 4.70 8.89
C VAL A 76 -5.58 6.14 8.39
N THR A 77 -5.65 7.11 9.31
CA THR A 77 -5.66 8.52 8.94
C THR A 77 -4.33 8.93 8.28
N GLY A 78 -4.35 9.98 7.46
CA GLY A 78 -3.14 10.49 6.78
C GLY A 78 -2.01 10.90 7.76
N GLU A 79 -2.36 11.32 8.98
CA GLU A 79 -1.42 11.74 10.02
C GLU A 79 -0.73 10.56 10.74
N SER A 80 -1.18 9.33 10.49
CA SER A 80 -0.62 8.14 11.14
C SER A 80 0.84 7.95 10.74
N LYS A 81 1.69 7.58 11.70
CA LYS A 81 3.10 7.28 11.45
C LYS A 81 3.29 5.78 11.38
N ILE A 82 3.65 5.28 10.22
CA ILE A 82 3.84 3.85 9.96
C ILE A 82 5.33 3.54 10.01
N ARG A 83 5.69 2.51 10.77
CA ARG A 83 7.05 1.99 10.84
C ARG A 83 7.05 0.53 10.48
N LEU A 84 7.89 0.18 9.52
CA LEU A 84 8.16 -1.19 9.09
C LEU A 84 9.59 -1.55 9.46
N VAL A 85 9.82 -2.72 10.05
CA VAL A 85 11.17 -3.22 10.33
C VAL A 85 11.35 -4.57 9.68
N ILE A 86 12.44 -4.75 8.94
CA ILE A 86 12.79 -6.04 8.37
C ILE A 86 13.27 -6.95 9.52
N SER A 87 12.47 -7.97 9.85
CA SER A 87 12.72 -8.87 10.98
C SER A 87 13.89 -9.81 10.70
N GLU A 88 14.64 -10.14 11.75
CA GLU A 88 15.68 -11.19 11.80
C GLU A 88 15.17 -12.58 11.36
N GLN A 89 13.84 -12.80 11.35
CA GLN A 89 13.23 -14.04 10.85
C GLN A 89 13.23 -14.15 9.32
N THR A 90 13.64 -13.10 8.62
CA THR A 90 13.72 -13.07 7.16
C THR A 90 14.96 -13.81 6.67
N HIS A 91 14.77 -14.71 5.70
CA HIS A 91 15.86 -15.46 5.07
C HIS A 91 16.13 -15.04 3.61
N GLU A 92 15.31 -14.11 3.08
CA GLU A 92 15.54 -13.47 1.79
C GLU A 92 16.72 -12.51 1.89
N LYS A 93 17.60 -12.52 0.89
CA LYS A 93 18.75 -11.62 0.79
C LYS A 93 18.43 -10.39 -0.06
N GLU A 94 17.53 -10.54 -1.03
CA GLU A 94 17.12 -9.48 -1.94
C GLU A 94 15.80 -8.88 -1.48
N ILE A 95 15.91 -7.89 -0.58
CA ILE A 95 14.79 -7.11 -0.07
C ILE A 95 14.93 -5.70 -0.61
N TYR A 96 13.84 -5.12 -1.08
CA TYR A 96 13.85 -3.76 -1.59
C TYR A 96 12.58 -3.01 -1.25
N LEU A 97 12.71 -1.70 -1.22
CA LEU A 97 11.64 -0.74 -1.24
C LEU A 97 11.48 -0.19 -2.65
N SER A 98 10.24 -0.01 -3.11
CA SER A 98 9.92 0.74 -4.32
C SER A 98 8.80 1.72 -4.01
N ALA A 99 8.90 2.93 -4.56
CA ALA A 99 7.86 3.96 -4.48
C ALA A 99 7.30 4.22 -5.88
N ASP A 100 5.97 4.23 -6.01
CA ASP A 100 5.25 4.43 -7.29
C ASP A 100 5.70 3.47 -8.42
N GLY A 101 6.15 2.25 -8.06
CA GLY A 101 6.67 1.27 -9.01
C GLY A 101 8.00 1.66 -9.68
N LYS A 102 8.68 2.69 -9.15
CA LYS A 102 9.96 3.17 -9.66
C LYS A 102 11.13 2.50 -8.94
N GLU A 103 12.31 3.11 -9.03
CA GLU A 103 13.61 2.62 -8.53
C GLU A 103 13.51 1.77 -7.25
N LYS A 104 14.24 0.64 -7.29
CA LYS A 104 14.36 -0.27 -6.15
C LYS A 104 15.48 0.21 -5.24
N VAL A 105 15.12 0.56 -4.02
CA VAL A 105 16.08 0.89 -2.95
C VAL A 105 16.34 -0.40 -2.16
N PRO A 106 17.56 -0.94 -2.13
CA PRO A 106 17.86 -2.16 -1.40
C PRO A 106 17.70 -1.94 0.12
N LEU A 107 17.17 -2.96 0.80
CA LEU A 107 17.01 -3.01 2.25
C LEU A 107 17.72 -4.25 2.81
N LYS A 108 18.10 -4.18 4.07
CA LYS A 108 18.71 -5.27 4.83
C LYS A 108 17.85 -5.63 6.03
N ILE A 109 18.12 -6.80 6.60
CA ILE A 109 17.58 -7.20 7.89
C ILE A 109 17.98 -6.15 8.94
N GLY A 110 17.03 -5.77 9.79
CA GLY A 110 17.19 -4.70 10.78
C GLY A 110 16.90 -3.30 10.26
N ASP A 111 16.83 -3.08 8.94
CA ASP A 111 16.49 -1.75 8.40
C ASP A 111 15.06 -1.35 8.76
N GLU A 112 14.88 -0.05 8.94
CA GLU A 112 13.62 0.57 9.31
C GLU A 112 13.12 1.48 8.19
N VAL A 113 11.85 1.32 7.82
CA VAL A 113 11.16 2.19 6.88
C VAL A 113 10.10 2.98 7.63
N PHE A 114 10.26 4.30 7.62
CA PHE A 114 9.29 5.24 8.18
C PHE A 114 8.45 5.86 7.06
N ILE A 115 7.13 5.73 7.20
CA ILE A 115 6.16 6.22 6.22
C ILE A 115 5.18 7.14 6.95
N GLN A 116 5.04 8.35 6.42
CA GLN A 116 4.11 9.37 6.90
C GLN A 116 3.71 10.25 5.72
N GLU A 117 2.59 10.97 5.86
CA GLU A 117 2.19 11.93 4.84
C GLU A 117 3.25 13.04 4.67
N SER A 118 3.51 13.39 3.41
CA SER A 118 4.44 14.45 3.04
C SER A 118 3.86 15.83 3.35
N ALA A 119 4.69 16.74 3.86
CA ALA A 119 4.33 18.16 3.99
C ALA A 119 4.06 18.84 2.63
N ARG A 120 4.54 18.24 1.53
CA ARG A 120 4.27 18.69 0.16
C ARG A 120 3.26 17.76 -0.50
N GLN A 121 2.07 18.28 -0.76
CA GLN A 121 0.99 17.56 -1.43
C GLN A 121 0.98 17.84 -2.94
N ALA A 122 0.72 16.80 -3.73
CA ALA A 122 0.48 16.96 -5.15
C ALA A 122 -0.87 17.67 -5.36
N LYS A 123 -0.87 18.72 -6.21
CA LYS A 123 -2.09 19.44 -6.58
C LYS A 123 -2.60 18.87 -7.89
N LEU A 124 -3.82 18.33 -7.88
CA LEU A 124 -4.48 17.77 -9.06
C LEU A 124 -5.63 18.69 -9.47
N VAL A 125 -5.85 18.83 -10.77
CA VAL A 125 -6.96 19.59 -11.36
C VAL A 125 -7.81 18.62 -12.15
N PHE A 126 -9.10 18.55 -11.81
CA PHE A 126 -10.09 17.75 -12.52
C PHE A 126 -11.01 18.67 -13.31
N MET A 127 -11.08 18.48 -14.62
CA MET A 127 -11.92 19.32 -15.51
C MET A 127 -13.39 18.90 -15.49
N GLU A 128 -13.67 17.66 -15.09
CA GLU A 128 -15.01 17.07 -15.09
C GLU A 128 -15.53 16.85 -13.67
N LYS A 129 -16.82 17.15 -13.45
CA LYS A 129 -17.51 16.75 -12.22
C LYS A 129 -17.63 15.22 -12.19
N ASN A 130 -17.43 14.62 -11.03
CA ASN A 130 -17.47 13.16 -10.83
C ASN A 130 -16.42 12.36 -11.64
N TYR A 131 -15.33 13.01 -12.05
CA TYR A 131 -14.24 12.39 -12.82
C TYR A 131 -13.79 11.03 -12.24
N PHE A 132 -13.66 10.93 -10.91
CA PHE A 132 -13.25 9.68 -10.26
C PHE A 132 -14.23 8.53 -10.52
N PHE A 133 -15.52 8.71 -10.23
CA PHE A 133 -16.52 7.66 -10.40
C PHE A 133 -16.72 7.27 -11.86
N HIS A 134 -16.67 8.24 -12.78
CA HIS A 134 -16.74 7.96 -14.22
C HIS A 134 -15.57 7.08 -14.68
N ASN A 135 -14.34 7.43 -14.30
CA ASN A 135 -13.17 6.63 -14.65
C ASN A 135 -13.19 5.26 -13.97
N LEU A 136 -13.59 5.21 -12.68
CA LEU A 136 -13.63 3.97 -11.93
C LEU A 136 -14.58 2.96 -12.58
N SER A 137 -15.80 3.39 -12.91
CA SER A 137 -16.82 2.52 -13.49
C SER A 137 -16.45 2.06 -14.90
N SER A 138 -15.88 2.94 -15.72
CA SER A 138 -15.37 2.63 -17.06
C SER A 138 -14.20 1.65 -17.02
N ARG A 139 -13.22 1.85 -16.13
CA ARG A 139 -12.00 1.02 -16.05
C ARG A 139 -12.24 -0.36 -15.45
N LEU A 140 -13.20 -0.49 -14.53
CA LEU A 140 -13.53 -1.76 -13.87
C LEU A 140 -14.67 -2.52 -14.56
N SER A 141 -15.23 -1.98 -15.64
CA SER A 141 -16.33 -2.60 -16.39
C SER A 141 -17.56 -2.94 -15.54
N TRP A 142 -17.80 -2.23 -14.43
CA TRP A 142 -18.95 -2.47 -13.56
C TRP A 142 -20.29 -2.16 -14.23
N PHE A 143 -20.27 -1.43 -15.33
CA PHE A 143 -21.40 -1.33 -16.27
C PHE A 143 -21.03 -2.01 -17.59
N HIS A 144 -21.09 -3.33 -17.62
CA HIS A 144 -21.29 -4.11 -18.85
C HIS A 144 -22.53 -4.98 -18.66
N SER A 145 -23.68 -4.37 -18.91
CA SER A 145 -24.95 -5.06 -19.12
C SER A 145 -25.71 -4.28 -20.17
N GLY A 146 -26.07 -4.95 -21.25
CA GLY A 146 -26.80 -4.36 -22.36
C GLY A 146 -28.15 -3.80 -21.94
N GLU A 147 -28.22 -2.49 -21.77
CA GLU A 147 -29.46 -1.73 -21.88
C GLU A 147 -29.54 -1.16 -23.30
N LYS A 148 -30.08 -1.98 -24.20
CA LYS A 148 -30.95 -1.57 -25.29
C LYS A 148 -32.19 -2.44 -25.23
#